data_AF-A0AA95MAT5-F1
#
_entry.id   AF-A0AA95MAT5-F1
#
_cell.length_a   1.000
_cell.length_b   1.000
_cell.length_c   1.000
_cell.angle_alpha   90.00
_cell.angle_beta   90.00
_cell.angle_gamma   90.00
#
_symmetry.space_group_name_H-M   'P 1'
#
loop_
_entity.id
_entity.type
_entity.pdbx_description
1 polymer ?
#
loop_
_entity_poly.entity_id
_entity_poly.type
_entity_poly.pdbx_seq_one_letter_code
_entity_poly.pdbx_strand_id
1 'polypeptide(L)'
;MLRSNKGFFLLELLLSLSALLMLSLYLLPLLMELRDQSRQLEIENTARKLLYEELQAKLIENQTFKNYSIIRNKVEYQIIWNDLVSTGQKEVCVKVEKNAFLPEYKVWGVLE
;
A
#
# COMPACT_ATOMS: atom_id res chain seq x y z
N MET A 1 -44.04 28.26 31.10
CA MET A 1 -45.10 27.55 30.35
C MET A 1 -44.55 27.22 28.97
N LEU A 2 -44.04 25.99 28.80
CA LEU A 2 -43.50 25.51 27.52
C LEU A 2 -44.66 25.27 26.54
N ARG A 3 -44.88 26.15 25.55
CA ARG A 3 -45.59 25.77 24.31
C ARG A 3 -45.47 26.82 23.22
N SER A 4 -44.75 26.50 22.13
CA SER A 4 -45.19 26.66 20.72
C SER A 4 -44.07 26.22 19.76
N ASN A 5 -43.85 24.91 19.62
CA ASN A 5 -43.01 24.36 18.55
C ASN A 5 -43.84 24.28 17.27
N LYS A 6 -43.65 25.26 16.38
CA LYS A 6 -44.32 25.33 15.07
C LYS A 6 -43.65 24.37 14.09
N GLY A 7 -44.23 23.19 13.92
CA GLY A 7 -44.50 22.48 12.65
C GLY A 7 -43.44 22.25 11.56
N PHE A 8 -42.21 22.75 11.67
CA PHE A 8 -41.21 22.71 10.58
C PHE A 8 -39.95 21.91 10.94
N PHE A 9 -39.74 21.63 12.24
CA PHE A 9 -38.56 20.96 12.78
C PHE A 9 -38.32 19.56 12.18
N LEU A 10 -39.39 18.79 11.98
CA LEU A 10 -39.28 17.41 11.50
C LEU A 10 -38.91 17.38 10.00
N LEU A 11 -39.40 18.34 9.22
CA LEU A 11 -39.14 18.44 7.79
C LEU A 11 -37.72 18.96 7.52
N GLU A 12 -37.23 19.94 8.28
CA GLU A 12 -35.83 20.37 8.25
C GLU A 12 -34.87 19.26 8.68
N LEU A 13 -35.27 18.44 9.66
CA LEU A 13 -34.47 17.30 10.12
C LEU A 13 -34.41 16.18 9.07
N LEU A 14 -35.52 15.89 8.38
CA LEU A 14 -35.50 14.98 7.23
C LEU A 14 -34.69 15.53 6.06
N LEU A 15 -34.78 16.83 5.77
CA LEU A 15 -34.02 17.45 4.69
C LEU A 15 -32.51 17.36 4.95
N SER A 16 -32.07 17.70 6.16
CA SER A 16 -30.66 17.58 6.58
C SER A 16 -30.19 16.12 6.62
N LEU A 17 -31.02 15.19 7.10
CA LEU A 17 -30.70 13.76 7.04
C LEU A 17 -30.57 13.26 5.60
N SER A 18 -31.46 13.69 4.70
CA SER A 18 -31.38 13.30 3.28
C SER A 18 -30.11 13.81 2.62
N ALA A 19 -29.71 15.05 2.91
CA ALA A 19 -28.46 15.62 2.41
C ALA A 19 -27.25 14.85 2.95
N LEU A 20 -27.25 14.48 4.24
CA LEU A 20 -26.19 13.69 4.84
C LEU A 20 -26.09 12.28 4.22
N LEU A 21 -27.23 11.64 3.95
CA LEU A 21 -27.28 10.33 3.29
C LEU A 21 -26.78 10.39 1.84
N MET A 22 -27.15 11.45 1.11
CA MET A 22 -26.63 11.67 -0.25
C MET A 22 -25.12 11.87 -0.24
N LEU A 23 -24.59 12.63 0.73
CA LEU A 23 -23.14 12.82 0.89
C LEU A 23 -22.42 11.53 1.29
N SER A 24 -22.99 10.74 2.20
CA SER A 24 -22.36 9.50 2.66
C SER A 24 -22.26 8.44 1.56
N LEU A 25 -23.25 8.39 0.65
CA LEU A 25 -23.22 7.51 -0.53
C LEU A 25 -22.03 7.81 -1.45
N TYR A 26 -21.56 9.05 -1.51
CA TYR A 26 -20.38 9.42 -2.30
C TYR A 26 -19.08 9.32 -1.49
N LEU A 27 -19.12 9.68 -0.21
CA LEU A 27 -17.93 9.70 0.64
C LEU A 27 -17.44 8.28 0.98
N LEU A 28 -18.35 7.33 1.19
CA LEU A 28 -18.00 5.94 1.51
C LEU A 28 -17.17 5.24 0.41
N PRO A 29 -17.56 5.23 -0.87
CA PRO A 29 -16.75 4.60 -1.91
C PRO A 29 -15.40 5.30 -2.08
N LEU A 30 -15.35 6.63 -1.96
CA LEU A 30 -14.10 7.39 -2.02
C LEU A 30 -13.14 7.00 -0.90
N LEU A 31 -13.64 6.82 0.32
CA LEU A 31 -12.83 6.37 1.46
C LEU A 31 -12.31 4.93 1.27
N MET A 32 -13.11 4.06 0.64
CA MET A 32 -12.65 2.70 0.31
C MET A 32 -11.52 2.74 -0.72
N GLU A 33 -11.67 3.51 -1.79
CA GLU A 33 -10.63 3.65 -2.83
C GLU A 33 -9.32 4.22 -2.26
N LEU A 34 -9.40 5.28 -1.45
CA LEU A 34 -8.23 5.85 -0.78
C LEU A 34 -7.53 4.84 0.15
N ARG A 35 -8.30 4.00 0.84
CA ARG A 35 -7.74 2.96 1.70
C ARG A 35 -7.00 1.90 0.88
N ASP A 36 -7.56 1.50 -0.26
CA ASP A 36 -6.93 0.52 -1.15
C ASP A 36 -5.65 1.09 -1.77
N GLN A 37 -5.67 2.34 -2.23
CA GLN A 37 -4.48 3.04 -2.74
C GLN A 37 -3.40 3.17 -1.67
N SER A 38 -3.77 3.55 -0.44
CA SER A 38 -2.84 3.65 0.68
C SER A 38 -2.16 2.32 0.98
N ARG A 39 -2.92 1.21 0.96
CA ARG A 39 -2.38 -0.13 1.16
C ARG A 39 -1.42 -0.54 0.05
N GLN A 40 -1.73 -0.21 -1.21
CA GLN A 40 -0.82 -0.45 -2.33
C GLN A 40 0.49 0.31 -2.12
N LEU A 41 0.41 1.60 -1.80
CA LEU A 41 1.57 2.46 -1.59
C LEU A 41 2.44 1.99 -0.41
N GLU A 42 1.84 1.48 0.67
CA GLU A 42 2.58 0.88 1.78
C GLU A 42 3.44 -0.31 1.33
N ILE A 43 2.91 -1.17 0.47
CA ILE A 43 3.62 -2.33 -0.07
C ILE A 43 4.75 -1.90 -0.99
N GLU A 44 4.48 -0.95 -1.89
CA GLU A 44 5.50 -0.41 -2.80
C GLU A 44 6.66 0.22 -2.02
N ASN A 45 6.34 1.01 -1.00
CA ASN A 45 7.33 1.68 -0.16
C ASN A 45 8.13 0.67 0.66
N THR A 46 7.47 -0.35 1.22
CA THR A 46 8.13 -1.42 1.97
C THR A 46 9.07 -2.23 1.08
N ALA A 47 8.62 -2.63 -0.13
CA ALA A 47 9.46 -3.33 -1.09
C ALA A 47 10.67 -2.51 -1.52
N ARG A 48 10.48 -1.20 -1.77
CA ARG A 48 11.59 -0.28 -2.10
C ARG A 48 12.55 -0.11 -0.93
N LYS A 49 12.04 0.01 0.30
CA LYS A 49 12.87 0.08 1.50
C LYS A 49 13.70 -1.18 1.69
N LEU A 50 13.09 -2.37 1.55
CA LEU A 50 13.81 -3.64 1.62
C LEU A 50 14.90 -3.74 0.55
N LEU A 51 14.62 -3.29 -0.67
CA LEU A 51 15.62 -3.22 -1.74
C LEU A 51 16.81 -2.34 -1.36
N TYR A 52 16.57 -1.14 -0.82
CA TYR A 52 17.65 -0.25 -0.39
C TYR A 52 18.44 -0.80 0.80
N GLU A 53 17.75 -1.40 1.78
CA GLU A 53 18.39 -2.07 2.92
C GLU A 53 19.30 -3.19 2.44
N GLU A 54 18.84 -4.03 1.51
CA GLU A 54 19.64 -5.11 0.92
C GLU A 54 20.85 -4.57 0.15
N LEU A 55 20.68 -3.59 -0.74
CA LEU A 55 21.79 -3.00 -1.48
C LEU A 55 22.84 -2.39 -0.54
N GLN A 56 22.42 -1.63 0.48
CA GLN A 56 23.35 -1.04 1.45
C GLN A 56 24.04 -2.09 2.32
N ALA A 57 23.32 -3.11 2.79
CA ALA A 57 23.91 -4.19 3.58
C ALA A 57 25.00 -4.93 2.79
N LYS A 58 24.82 -5.14 1.48
CA LYS A 58 25.84 -5.78 0.64
C LYS A 58 27.05 -4.88 0.39
N LEU A 59 26.86 -3.57 0.25
CA LEU A 59 27.98 -2.61 0.14
C LEU A 59 28.85 -2.58 1.41
N ILE A 60 28.24 -2.73 2.59
CA ILE A 60 28.93 -2.59 3.88
C ILE A 60 29.50 -3.92 4.39
N GLU A 61 28.74 -5.02 4.29
CA GLU A 61 29.06 -6.29 4.97
C GLU A 61 29.61 -7.40 4.05
N ASN A 62 29.74 -7.16 2.73
CA ASN A 62 30.19 -8.14 1.73
C ASN A 62 29.53 -9.54 1.89
N GLN A 63 28.24 -9.50 2.21
CA GLN A 63 27.45 -10.66 2.59
C GLN A 63 27.08 -11.49 1.34
N THR A 64 26.91 -12.81 1.44
CA THR A 64 26.63 -13.67 0.27
C THR A 64 25.31 -13.29 -0.44
N PHE A 65 25.32 -13.28 -1.78
CA PHE A 65 24.13 -13.13 -2.62
C PHE A 65 23.29 -14.40 -2.55
N LYS A 66 22.19 -14.35 -1.81
CA LYS A 66 21.28 -15.50 -1.63
C LYS A 66 19.85 -15.06 -1.83
N ASN A 67 19.09 -15.91 -2.52
CA ASN A 67 17.66 -15.73 -2.69
C ASN A 67 16.96 -16.18 -1.41
N TYR A 68 16.05 -15.36 -0.90
CA TYR A 68 15.27 -15.70 0.28
C TYR A 68 13.93 -14.96 0.26
N SER A 69 12.96 -15.47 1.01
CA SER A 69 11.68 -14.79 1.23
C SER A 69 11.58 -14.27 2.65
N ILE A 70 10.97 -13.10 2.81
CA ILE A 70 10.70 -12.47 4.10
C ILE A 70 9.21 -12.12 4.18
N ILE A 71 8.60 -12.40 5.32
CA ILE A 71 7.22 -12.05 5.58
C ILE A 71 7.21 -10.76 6.41
N ARG A 72 6.66 -9.67 5.86
CA ARG A 72 6.43 -8.41 6.58
C ARG A 72 4.97 -7.97 6.43
N ASN A 73 4.33 -7.57 7.53
CA ASN A 73 2.92 -7.17 7.55
C ASN A 73 1.97 -8.19 6.89
N LYS A 74 2.23 -9.49 7.07
CA LYS A 74 1.49 -10.62 6.46
C LYS A 74 1.57 -10.67 4.92
N VAL A 75 2.53 -9.97 4.32
CA VAL A 75 2.86 -10.02 2.90
C VAL A 75 4.23 -10.70 2.76
N GLU A 76 4.32 -11.68 1.87
CA GLU A 76 5.58 -12.33 1.53
C GLU A 76 6.29 -11.54 0.42
N TYR A 77 7.53 -11.14 0.70
CA TYR A 77 8.43 -10.48 -0.23
C TYR A 77 9.54 -11.46 -0.59
N GLN A 78 9.71 -11.75 -1.86
CA GLN A 78 10.77 -12.60 -2.39
C GLN A 78 11.91 -11.71 -2.88
N ILE A 79 13.10 -11.90 -2.29
CA ILE A 79 14.33 -11.22 -2.71
C ILE A 79 15.10 -12.19 -3.60
N ILE A 80 15.32 -11.78 -4.85
CA ILE A 80 16.00 -12.57 -5.88
C ILE A 80 17.21 -11.79 -6.36
N TRP A 81 18.39 -12.38 -6.25
CA TRP A 81 19.64 -11.85 -6.78
C TRP A 81 19.96 -12.53 -8.11
N ASN A 82 20.17 -11.73 -9.14
CA ASN A 82 20.63 -12.19 -10.44
C ASN A 82 21.97 -11.52 -10.79
N ASP A 83 22.89 -12.29 -11.36
CA ASP A 83 24.10 -11.75 -11.94
C ASP A 83 23.78 -11.20 -13.33
N LEU A 84 24.07 -9.91 -13.57
CA LEU A 84 23.94 -9.31 -14.89
C LEU A 84 25.13 -9.77 -15.74
N VAL A 85 24.90 -10.82 -16.54
CA VAL A 85 25.90 -11.52 -17.37
C VAL A 85 26.72 -10.57 -18.27
N SER A 86 26.20 -9.39 -18.59
CA SER A 86 26.83 -8.41 -19.48
C SER A 86 27.84 -7.47 -18.81
N THR A 87 27.77 -7.26 -17.50
CA THR A 87 28.50 -6.14 -16.85
C THR A 87 29.26 -6.54 -15.58
N GLY A 88 29.08 -7.78 -15.09
CA GLY A 88 29.65 -8.23 -13.81
C GLY A 88 28.99 -7.58 -12.58
N GLN A 89 27.96 -6.78 -12.80
CA GLN A 89 27.13 -6.15 -11.76
C GLN A 89 26.06 -7.13 -11.28
N LYS A 90 25.61 -6.96 -10.04
CA LYS A 90 24.58 -7.80 -9.43
C LYS A 90 23.29 -7.01 -9.28
N GLU A 91 22.19 -7.58 -9.75
CA GLU A 91 20.86 -7.00 -9.66
C GLU A 91 20.06 -7.69 -8.57
N VAL A 92 19.37 -6.91 -7.74
CA VAL A 92 18.40 -7.40 -6.76
C VAL A 92 16.99 -7.08 -7.24
N CYS A 93 16.13 -8.08 -7.20
CA CYS A 93 14.71 -7.98 -7.44
C CYS A 93 13.96 -8.26 -6.15
N VAL A 94 13.08 -7.34 -5.76
CA VAL A 94 12.09 -7.59 -4.70
C VAL A 94 10.74 -7.79 -5.38
N LYS A 95 10.20 -9.01 -5.28
CA LYS A 95 8.91 -9.39 -5.85
C LYS A 95 7.89 -9.67 -4.75
N VAL A 96 6.69 -9.14 -4.93
CA VAL A 96 5.50 -9.49 -4.14
C VAL A 96 4.56 -10.28 -5.04
N GLU A 97 4.20 -11.50 -4.62
CA GLU A 97 3.29 -12.33 -5.39
C GLU A 97 1.85 -11.79 -5.38
N LYS A 98 1.20 -11.93 -6.54
CA LYS A 98 -0.21 -11.57 -6.71
C LYS A 98 -1.06 -12.46 -5.82
N ASN A 99 -1.90 -11.85 -5.00
CA ASN A 99 -2.91 -12.53 -4.21
C ASN A 99 -4.28 -11.87 -4.42
N ALA A 100 -5.36 -12.49 -3.94
CA ALA A 100 -6.73 -11.99 -4.11
C ALA A 100 -6.95 -10.54 -3.62
N PHE A 101 -6.05 -10.04 -2.78
CA PHE A 101 -6.12 -8.70 -2.18
C PHE A 101 -4.95 -7.79 -2.53
N LEU A 102 -3.94 -8.28 -3.27
CA LEU A 102 -2.69 -7.57 -3.52
C LEU A 102 -2.28 -7.65 -4.99
N PRO A 103 -1.98 -6.51 -5.64
CA PRO A 103 -1.43 -6.52 -6.99
C PRO A 103 0.00 -7.10 -6.98
N GLU A 104 0.42 -7.66 -8.12
CA GLU A 104 1.82 -8.05 -8.31
C GLU A 104 2.68 -6.78 -8.35
N TYR A 105 3.70 -6.71 -7.50
CA TYR A 105 4.66 -5.60 -7.50
C TYR A 105 6.08 -6.15 -7.59
N LYS A 106 6.88 -5.55 -8.47
CA LYS A 106 8.29 -5.91 -8.68
C LYS A 106 9.10 -4.64 -8.78
N VAL A 107 10.19 -4.58 -8.01
CA VAL A 107 11.15 -3.49 -8.07
C VAL A 107 12.56 -4.07 -8.20
N TRP A 108 13.33 -3.47 -9.10
CA TRP A 108 14.69 -3.89 -9.46
C TRP A 108 15.68 -2.82 -9.02
N GLY A 109 16.88 -3.24 -8.65
CA GLY A 109 17.97 -2.35 -8.25
C GLY A 109 19.29 -2.98 -8.60
N VAL A 110 20.18 -2.19 -9.21
CA VAL A 110 21.52 -2.63 -9.59
C VAL A 110 22.49 -2.19 -8.50
N LEU A 111 23.38 -3.11 -8.11
CA LEU A 111 24.53 -2.81 -7.26
C LEU A 111 25.68 -2.34 -8.16
N GLU A 112 25.94 -1.03 -8.15
CA GLU A 112 27.10 -0.39 -8.79
C GLU A 112 28.34 -0.40 -7.90
#